data_AF-A0A3N5UG81-F1
#
_entry.id   AF-A0A3N5UG81-F1
#
_cell.length_a   1.000
_cell.length_b   1.000
_cell.length_c   1.000
_cell.angle_alpha   90.00
_cell.angle_beta   90.00
_cell.angle_gamma   90.00
#
_symmetry.space_group_name_H-M   'P 1'
#
loop_
_entity.id
_entity.type
_entity.pdbx_description
1 polymer ?
#
loop_
_entity_poly.entity_id
_entity_poly.type
_entity_poly.pdbx_seq_one_letter_code
_entity_poly.pdbx_strand_id
1 'polypeptide(L)' 'MPGTKSRKVNKIAKEYHFDYSKAKPNRFAPLVAVIDPDVAKVFTTAEQVNKALRALISALPDK' A
#
# COMPACT_ATOMS: atom_id res chain seq x y z
N MET A 1 6.72 48.57 -13.34
CA MET A 1 6.22 47.20 -13.63
C MET A 1 5.40 46.73 -12.44
N PRO A 2 4.16 46.27 -12.60
CA PRO A 2 3.35 45.84 -11.46
C PRO A 2 3.92 44.53 -10.92
N GLY A 3 4.36 44.55 -9.66
CA GLY A 3 4.93 43.39 -8.97
C GLY A 3 3.91 42.26 -8.83
N THR A 4 4.33 41.06 -9.21
CA THR A 4 3.57 39.81 -9.03
C THR A 4 3.45 39.50 -7.54
N LYS A 5 2.24 39.70 -6.97
CA LYS A 5 1.94 39.28 -5.59
C LYS A 5 1.96 37.75 -5.53
N SER A 6 2.91 37.20 -4.77
CA SER A 6 2.94 35.77 -4.41
C SER A 6 1.63 35.37 -3.73
N ARG A 7 0.91 34.41 -4.32
CA ARG A 7 -0.37 33.90 -3.81
C ARG A 7 -0.06 33.09 -2.55
N LYS A 8 -0.38 33.62 -1.36
CA LYS A 8 -0.35 32.85 -0.12
C LYS A 8 -1.30 31.68 -0.24
N VAL A 9 -0.77 30.47 -0.30
CA VAL A 9 -1.57 29.24 -0.22
C VAL A 9 -2.06 29.16 1.22
N ASN A 10 -3.35 29.45 1.42
CA ASN A 10 -3.98 29.25 2.73
C ASN A 10 -3.81 27.77 3.12
N LYS A 11 -3.27 27.54 4.31
CA LYS A 11 -3.12 26.18 4.85
C LYS A 11 -4.50 25.52 4.93
N ILE A 12 -4.56 24.23 4.64
CA ILE A 12 -5.77 23.42 4.74
C ILE A 12 -6.29 23.50 6.19
N ALA A 13 -7.61 23.63 6.36
CA ALA A 13 -8.22 23.72 7.68
C ALA A 13 -8.10 22.38 8.45
N LYS A 14 -8.11 22.43 9.78
CA LYS A 14 -7.79 21.26 10.64
C LYS A 14 -8.68 20.05 10.37
N GLU A 15 -9.96 20.30 10.09
CA GLU A 15 -11.00 19.32 9.80
C GLU A 15 -10.75 18.50 8.53
N TYR A 16 -9.88 18.95 7.62
CA TYR A 16 -9.52 18.24 6.40
C TYR A 16 -8.27 17.35 6.55
N HIS A 17 -7.65 17.32 7.74
CA HIS A 17 -6.59 16.36 8.05
C HIS A 17 -7.19 15.01 8.44
N PHE A 18 -7.63 14.26 7.44
CA PHE A 18 -8.21 12.94 7.66
C PHE A 18 -7.15 11.94 8.14
N ASP A 19 -7.44 11.28 9.26
CA ASP A 19 -6.68 10.12 9.73
C ASP A 19 -7.17 8.86 8.99
N TYR A 20 -6.52 8.54 7.87
CA TYR A 20 -6.90 7.41 7.03
C TYR A 20 -6.76 6.05 7.71
N SER A 21 -6.07 5.96 8.86
CA SER A 21 -6.03 4.72 9.66
C SER A 21 -7.41 4.37 10.25
N LYS A 22 -8.29 5.37 10.41
CA LYS A 22 -9.67 5.22 10.90
C LYS A 22 -10.70 5.12 9.77
N ALA A 23 -10.25 5.16 8.51
CA ALA A 23 -11.15 5.02 7.38
C ALA A 23 -11.75 3.62 7.33
N LYS A 24 -12.95 3.50 6.76
CA LYS A 24 -13.51 2.19 6.44
C LYS A 24 -12.60 1.47 5.45
N PRO A 25 -12.43 0.13 5.55
CA PRO A 25 -11.70 -0.65 4.57
C PRO A 25 -12.19 -0.33 3.15
N ASN A 26 -11.26 -0.01 2.26
CA ASN A 26 -11.60 0.36 0.89
C ASN A 26 -12.03 -0.89 0.12
N ARG A 27 -13.34 -1.04 -0.12
CA ARG A 27 -13.92 -2.16 -0.90
C ARG A 27 -13.45 -2.24 -2.35
N PHE A 28 -12.92 -1.14 -2.90
CA PHE A 28 -12.39 -1.08 -4.25
C PHE A 28 -10.88 -1.32 -4.29
N ALA A 29 -10.21 -1.34 -3.13
CA ALA A 29 -8.83 -1.73 -3.08
C ALA A 29 -8.76 -3.26 -3.15
N PRO A 30 -7.99 -3.83 -4.10
CA PRO A 30 -7.70 -5.26 -4.07
C PRO A 30 -6.99 -5.60 -2.75
N LEU A 31 -7.17 -6.84 -2.28
CA LEU A 31 -6.42 -7.35 -1.13
C LEU A 31 -4.94 -7.43 -1.53
N VAL A 32 -4.07 -6.76 -0.78
CA VAL A 32 -2.61 -6.79 -0.99
C VAL A 32 -1.96 -7.38 0.25
N ALA A 33 -1.09 -8.37 0.06
CA ALA A 33 -0.21 -8.87 1.11
C ALA A 33 1.09 -8.05 1.09
N VAL A 34 1.52 -7.58 2.25
CA VAL A 34 2.82 -6.92 2.42
C VAL A 34 3.86 -8.00 2.68
N ILE A 35 4.97 -7.94 1.94
CA ILE A 35 6.15 -8.79 2.13
C ILE A 35 7.36 -7.91 2.39
N ASP A 36 8.38 -8.48 3.04
CA ASP A 36 9.60 -7.73 3.34
C ASP A 36 10.39 -7.37 2.07
N PRO A 37 11.17 -6.25 2.09
CA PRO A 37 11.85 -5.76 0.90
C PRO A 37 12.88 -6.72 0.29
N ASP A 38 13.50 -7.56 1.11
CA ASP A 38 14.44 -8.60 0.66
C ASP A 38 13.71 -9.73 -0.07
N VAL A 39 12.54 -10.15 0.42
CA VAL A 39 11.67 -11.15 -0.24
C VAL A 39 11.13 -10.62 -1.57
N ALA A 40 10.75 -9.33 -1.62
CA ALA A 40 10.28 -8.67 -2.83
C ALA A 40 11.34 -8.58 -3.96
N LYS A 41 12.63 -8.64 -3.62
CA LYS A 41 13.71 -8.70 -4.62
C LYS A 41 13.76 -10.04 -5.34
N VAL A 42 13.32 -11.12 -4.68
CA VAL A 42 13.32 -12.48 -5.22
C VAL A 42 12.04 -12.75 -6.00
N PHE A 43 10.90 -12.34 -5.46
CA PHE A 43 9.59 -12.55 -6.08
C PHE A 43 9.03 -11.25 -6.63
N THR A 44 9.11 -11.07 -7.94
CA THR A 44 8.70 -9.84 -8.61
C THR A 44 7.23 -9.82 -9.02
N THR A 45 6.55 -10.97 -8.94
CA THR A 45 5.12 -11.08 -9.26
C THR A 45 4.36 -11.86 -8.20
N ALA A 46 3.08 -11.51 -8.03
CA ALA A 46 2.17 -12.24 -7.14
C ALA A 46 2.02 -13.71 -7.54
N GLU A 47 2.14 -14.05 -8.83
CA GLU A 47 2.09 -15.43 -9.30
C GLU A 47 3.27 -16.25 -8.78
N GLN A 48 4.48 -15.70 -8.83
CA GLN A 48 5.69 -16.37 -8.31
C GLN A 48 5.58 -16.63 -6.81
N VAL A 49 5.14 -15.63 -6.03
CA VAL A 49 4.89 -15.77 -4.59
C VAL A 49 3.88 -16.89 -4.32
N ASN A 50 2.72 -16.84 -4.98
CA ASN A 50 1.66 -17.82 -4.76
C ASN A 50 2.08 -19.24 -5.16
N LYS A 51 2.86 -19.40 -6.23
CA LYS A 51 3.39 -20.70 -6.64
C LYS A 51 4.34 -21.28 -5.60
N ALA A 52 5.26 -20.45 -5.07
CA ALA A 52 6.19 -20.88 -4.02
C ALA A 52 5.46 -21.27 -2.73
N LEU A 53 4.51 -20.45 -2.28
CA LEU A 53 3.71 -20.74 -1.08
C LEU A 53 2.89 -22.01 -1.22
N ARG A 54 2.27 -22.26 -2.38
CA ARG A 54 1.53 -23.51 -2.64
C ARG A 54 2.46 -24.73 -2.63
N ALA A 55 3.64 -24.62 -3.23
CA ALA A 55 4.62 -25.70 -3.19
C ALA A 55 5.05 -26.02 -1.75
N LEU A 56 5.23 -24.99 -0.90
CA LEU A 56 5.50 -25.18 0.51
C LEU A 56 4.34 -25.86 1.24
N ILE A 57 3.10 -25.42 1.00
CA ILE A 57 1.91 -26.05 1.59
C ILE A 57 1.84 -27.53 1.22
N SER A 58 2.11 -27.89 -0.04
CA SER A 58 2.12 -29.28 -0.50
C SER A 58 3.27 -30.13 0.06
N ALA A 59 4.38 -29.49 0.46
CA ALA A 59 5.53 -30.18 1.03
C ALA A 59 5.44 -30.30 2.56
N LEU A 60 4.58 -29.51 3.21
CA LEU A 60 4.30 -29.64 4.63
C LEU A 60 3.44 -30.87 4.87
N PRO A 61 3.73 -31.69 5.89
CA PRO A 61 2.88 -32.80 6.25
C PRO A 61 1.49 -32.28 6.65
N ASP A 62 0.45 -32.99 6.20
CA ASP A 62 -0.90 -32.75 6.68
C ASP A 62 -0.92 -32.87 8.21
N LYS A 63 -1.59 -31.90 8.84
CA LYS A 63 -1.69 -31.79 10.30
C LYS A 63 -2.44 -32.97 10.91
#